data_AF-A0A1C1C9X2-F1
#
_entry.id   AF-A0A1C1C9X2-F1
#
_cell.length_a   1.000
_cell.length_b   1.000
_cell.length_c   1.000
_cell.angle_alpha   90.00
_cell.angle_beta   90.00
_cell.angle_gamma   90.00
#
_symmetry.space_group_name_H-M   'P 1'
#
loop_
_entity.id
_entity.type
_entity.pdbx_description
1 polymer ?
#
loop_
_entity_poly.entity_id
_entity_poly.type
_entity_poly.pdbx_seq_one_letter_code
_entity_poly.pdbx_strand_id
1 'polypeptide(L)'
;MATSGSKVAPGGQGSAFLVLSQKGDLGRLRECLLCTAAITVEFGALGEAGVRTSAFRQLVRIARANHHQLLSLPAEASDQDTHDRLIFLITRLAALLYHDMVIFPQVDTSGIKPRLAEQLRHHLTERSPTLVPGAGQHEYRGLVVWALLVGSIGSTWTRNRTWFVEQLHRRSQLLGLETFAEFKTSMSKYLWSENMDEPALRAWTEGEAAMLSSYEDG
;
A
#
# COMPACT_ATOMS: atom_id res chain seq x y z
N MET A 1 4.44 -27.18 -25.30
CA MET A 1 5.52 -26.61 -24.47
C MET A 1 4.91 -26.06 -23.20
N ALA A 2 5.43 -26.47 -22.05
CA ALA A 2 4.86 -26.22 -20.73
C ALA A 2 4.77 -24.72 -20.42
N THR A 3 3.65 -24.34 -19.79
CA THR A 3 3.42 -23.04 -19.17
C THR A 3 4.49 -22.77 -18.13
N SER A 4 5.38 -21.81 -18.41
CA SER A 4 6.32 -21.31 -17.42
C SER A 4 5.51 -20.59 -16.34
N GLY A 5 5.25 -21.30 -15.23
CA GLY A 5 4.74 -20.69 -14.03
C GLY A 5 5.75 -19.63 -13.59
N SER A 6 5.33 -18.37 -13.60
CA SER A 6 6.10 -17.27 -13.02
C SER A 6 6.36 -17.61 -11.56
N LYS A 7 7.55 -18.15 -11.28
CA LYS A 7 8.11 -18.26 -9.95
C LYS A 7 8.36 -16.83 -9.49
N VAL A 8 7.45 -16.29 -8.69
CA VAL A 8 7.71 -15.08 -7.91
C VAL A 8 9.02 -15.31 -7.17
N ALA A 9 10.06 -14.57 -7.52
CA ALA A 9 11.35 -14.64 -6.85
C ALA A 9 11.14 -14.43 -5.34
N PRO A 10 11.83 -15.16 -4.45
CA PRO A 10 11.59 -15.11 -3.00
C PRO A 10 11.95 -13.77 -2.32
N GLY A 11 12.27 -12.72 -3.10
CA GLY A 11 12.40 -11.33 -2.64
C GLY A 11 11.67 -10.32 -3.53
N GLY A 12 10.66 -10.77 -4.30
CA GLY A 12 9.91 -9.96 -5.25
C GLY A 12 8.80 -9.10 -4.63
N GLN A 13 8.15 -8.33 -5.50
CA GLN A 13 6.96 -7.54 -5.15
C GLN A 13 5.87 -8.43 -4.53
N GLY A 14 5.29 -7.96 -3.44
CA GLY A 14 4.27 -8.68 -2.67
C GLY A 14 4.81 -9.67 -1.62
N SER A 15 6.12 -9.96 -1.60
CA SER A 15 6.72 -10.87 -0.62
C SER A 15 6.50 -10.42 0.84
N ALA A 16 6.44 -9.12 1.09
CA ALA A 16 6.22 -8.59 2.44
C ALA A 16 4.81 -8.85 2.98
N PHE A 17 3.82 -9.19 2.13
CA PHE A 17 2.48 -9.59 2.58
C PHE A 17 2.40 -11.04 3.07
N LEU A 18 3.46 -11.83 2.93
CA LEU A 18 3.49 -13.22 3.41
C LEU A 18 3.44 -13.33 4.93
N VAL A 19 3.73 -12.23 5.64
CA VAL A 19 3.56 -12.07 7.09
C VAL A 19 2.09 -12.20 7.51
N LEU A 20 1.14 -11.85 6.63
CA LEU A 20 -0.28 -11.95 6.93
C LEU A 20 -0.70 -13.42 7.10
N SER A 21 -1.59 -13.66 8.07
CA SER A 21 -2.21 -14.96 8.32
C SER A 21 -2.84 -15.54 7.04
N GLN A 22 -2.75 -16.86 6.89
CA GLN A 22 -3.40 -17.59 5.79
C GLN A 22 -4.86 -17.98 6.11
N LYS A 23 -5.36 -17.62 7.29
CA LYS A 23 -6.69 -18.04 7.77
C LYS A 23 -7.68 -16.87 7.69
N GLY A 24 -8.96 -17.21 7.54
CA GLY A 24 -10.06 -16.25 7.63
C GLY A 24 -10.00 -15.14 6.59
N ASP A 25 -10.50 -13.96 6.98
CA ASP A 25 -10.56 -12.80 6.10
C ASP A 25 -9.17 -12.23 5.77
N LEU A 26 -8.21 -12.32 6.70
CA LEU A 26 -6.80 -11.96 6.45
C LEU A 26 -6.16 -12.85 5.36
N GLY A 27 -6.45 -14.15 5.37
CA GLY A 27 -5.99 -15.07 4.33
C GLY A 27 -6.49 -14.68 2.94
N ARG A 28 -7.79 -14.37 2.83
CA ARG A 28 -8.40 -13.91 1.57
C ARG A 28 -7.82 -12.57 1.12
N LEU A 29 -7.57 -11.64 2.06
CA LEU A 29 -6.92 -10.37 1.77
C LEU A 29 -5.48 -10.58 1.26
N ARG A 30 -4.71 -11.46 1.91
CA ARG A 30 -3.36 -11.84 1.48
C ARG A 30 -3.36 -12.37 0.05
N GLU A 31 -4.28 -13.25 -0.31
CA GLU A 31 -4.42 -13.75 -1.69
C GLU A 31 -4.69 -12.62 -2.69
N CYS A 32 -5.59 -11.69 -2.35
CA CYS A 32 -5.89 -10.52 -3.19
C CYS A 32 -4.66 -9.61 -3.37
N LEU A 33 -3.84 -9.45 -2.33
CA LEU A 33 -2.61 -8.64 -2.37
C LEU A 33 -1.53 -9.29 -3.22
N LEU A 34 -1.32 -10.60 -3.08
CA LEU A 34 -0.38 -11.35 -3.92
C LEU A 34 -0.80 -11.34 -5.40
N CYS A 35 -2.11 -11.48 -5.66
CA CYS A 35 -2.65 -11.31 -7.01
C CYS A 35 -2.41 -9.89 -7.52
N THR A 36 -2.63 -8.86 -6.69
CA THR A 36 -2.36 -7.45 -7.06
C THR A 36 -0.88 -7.24 -7.40
N ALA A 37 0.04 -7.81 -6.62
CA ALA A 37 1.47 -7.71 -6.89
C ALA A 37 1.83 -8.30 -8.25
N ALA A 38 1.32 -9.50 -8.56
CA ALA A 38 1.52 -10.13 -9.87
C ALA A 38 0.91 -9.28 -11.00
N ILE A 39 -0.29 -8.72 -10.81
CA ILE A 39 -0.94 -7.84 -11.78
C ILE A 39 -0.09 -6.59 -12.04
N THR A 40 0.46 -5.96 -11.00
CA THR A 40 1.30 -4.77 -11.14
C THR A 40 2.54 -5.06 -11.97
N VAL A 41 3.25 -6.15 -11.67
CA VAL A 41 4.46 -6.56 -12.42
C VAL A 41 4.13 -6.78 -13.89
N GLU A 42 3.04 -7.49 -14.18
CA GLU A 42 2.61 -7.76 -15.56
C GLU A 42 2.17 -6.48 -16.29
N PHE A 43 1.53 -5.52 -15.61
CA PHE A 43 1.22 -4.22 -16.22
C PHE A 43 2.49 -3.44 -16.58
N GLY A 44 3.51 -3.43 -15.72
CA GLY A 44 4.80 -2.83 -16.01
C GLY A 44 5.45 -3.44 -17.26
N ALA A 45 5.52 -4.78 -17.31
CA ALA A 45 6.10 -5.50 -18.45
C ALA A 45 5.32 -5.36 -19.76
N LEU A 46 4.01 -5.07 -19.71
CA LEU A 46 3.20 -4.84 -20.91
C LEU A 46 3.38 -3.43 -21.49
N GLY A 47 3.71 -2.43 -20.67
CA GLY A 47 3.96 -1.06 -21.12
C GLY A 47 5.12 -0.95 -22.11
N GLU A 48 6.13 -1.80 -21.98
CA GLU A 48 7.32 -1.83 -22.84
C GLU A 48 7.08 -2.58 -24.17
N ALA A 49 6.13 -3.52 -24.19
CA ALA A 49 5.91 -4.40 -25.32
C ALA A 49 4.68 -3.96 -26.14
N GLY A 50 4.90 -3.12 -27.15
CA GLY A 50 3.86 -2.51 -28.01
C GLY A 50 2.90 -3.43 -28.79
N VAL A 51 2.78 -4.74 -28.50
CA VAL A 51 1.94 -5.69 -29.26
C VAL A 51 1.34 -6.82 -28.39
N ARG A 52 0.40 -6.59 -27.47
CA ARG A 52 -0.42 -7.68 -26.87
C ARG A 52 -1.83 -7.27 -26.40
N THR A 53 -2.72 -6.89 -27.31
CA THR A 53 -4.10 -6.52 -26.96
C THR A 53 -4.86 -7.63 -26.21
N SER A 54 -4.67 -8.90 -26.57
CA SER A 54 -5.33 -10.03 -25.90
C SER A 54 -4.81 -10.25 -24.47
N ALA A 55 -3.49 -10.23 -24.27
CA ALA A 55 -2.89 -10.37 -22.95
C ALA A 55 -3.28 -9.20 -22.03
N PHE A 56 -3.27 -7.97 -22.55
CA PHE A 56 -3.75 -6.81 -21.82
C PHE A 56 -5.22 -6.95 -21.41
N ARG A 57 -6.11 -7.35 -22.32
CA ARG A 57 -7.53 -7.59 -21.99
C ARG A 57 -7.71 -8.68 -20.93
N GLN A 58 -6.91 -9.75 -21.02
CA GLN A 58 -6.92 -10.81 -20.02
C GLN A 58 -6.46 -10.31 -18.65
N LEU A 59 -5.38 -9.53 -18.61
CA LEU A 59 -4.86 -8.93 -17.38
C LEU A 59 -5.88 -7.97 -16.75
N VAL A 60 -6.51 -7.11 -17.54
CA VAL A 60 -7.59 -6.22 -17.07
C VAL A 60 -8.76 -7.01 -16.50
N ARG A 61 -9.13 -8.15 -17.09
CA ARG A 61 -10.18 -9.03 -16.56
C ARG A 61 -9.79 -9.63 -15.21
N ILE A 62 -8.54 -10.09 -15.07
CA ILE A 62 -8.01 -10.61 -13.81
C ILE A 62 -7.97 -9.51 -12.75
N ALA A 63 -7.47 -8.32 -13.10
CA ALA A 63 -7.42 -7.15 -12.24
C ALA A 63 -8.81 -6.75 -11.74
N ARG A 64 -9.81 -6.74 -12.63
CA ARG A 64 -11.20 -6.40 -12.27
C ARG A 64 -11.80 -7.45 -11.33
N ALA A 65 -11.57 -8.73 -11.61
CA ALA A 65 -12.03 -9.80 -10.74
C ALA A 65 -11.39 -9.69 -9.35
N ASN A 66 -10.08 -9.43 -9.29
CA ASN A 66 -9.35 -9.24 -8.03
C ASN A 66 -9.82 -8.00 -7.26
N HIS A 67 -10.06 -6.88 -7.94
CA HIS A 67 -10.63 -5.68 -7.34
C HIS A 67 -12.02 -5.94 -6.76
N HIS A 68 -12.87 -6.67 -7.50
CA HIS A 68 -14.17 -7.11 -6.99
C HIS A 68 -14.02 -7.98 -5.74
N GLN A 69 -13.06 -8.92 -5.70
CA GLN A 69 -12.79 -9.71 -4.50
C GLN A 69 -12.39 -8.83 -3.32
N LEU A 70 -11.50 -7.85 -3.53
CA LEU A 70 -11.07 -6.90 -2.51
C LEU A 70 -12.23 -6.06 -1.96
N LEU A 71 -13.17 -5.65 -2.82
CA LEU A 71 -14.41 -4.95 -2.42
C LEU A 71 -15.41 -5.88 -1.72
N SER A 72 -15.40 -7.17 -2.03
CA SER A 72 -16.28 -8.18 -1.44
C SER A 72 -15.79 -8.70 -0.08
N LEU A 73 -14.56 -8.35 0.31
CA LEU A 73 -14.08 -8.57 1.67
C LEU A 73 -14.89 -7.71 2.64
N PRO A 74 -15.14 -8.20 3.87
CA PRO A 74 -15.98 -7.50 4.80
C PRO A 74 -15.42 -6.12 5.14
N ALA A 75 -16.30 -5.12 5.27
CA ALA A 75 -15.92 -3.77 5.65
C ALA A 75 -15.46 -3.68 7.11
N GLU A 76 -15.90 -4.62 7.93
CA GLU A 76 -15.48 -4.81 9.31
C GLU A 76 -14.95 -6.24 9.48
N ALA A 77 -13.71 -6.40 9.95
CA ALA A 77 -13.16 -7.72 10.20
C ALA A 77 -13.99 -8.47 11.25
N SER A 78 -14.27 -9.75 10.98
CA SER A 78 -14.99 -10.65 11.90
C SER A 78 -14.11 -11.21 13.03
N ASP A 79 -12.79 -11.02 12.92
CA ASP A 79 -11.82 -11.63 13.84
C ASP A 79 -11.99 -11.18 15.29
N GLN A 80 -11.65 -12.05 16.23
CA GLN A 80 -11.75 -11.77 17.67
C GLN A 80 -10.57 -10.91 18.16
N ASP A 81 -9.41 -11.02 17.53
CA ASP A 81 -8.22 -10.24 17.89
C ASP A 81 -8.29 -8.83 17.28
N THR A 82 -8.36 -7.82 18.16
CA THR A 82 -8.37 -6.40 17.80
C THR A 82 -7.20 -6.02 16.89
N HIS A 83 -6.03 -6.65 17.04
CA HIS A 83 -4.85 -6.33 16.24
C HIS A 83 -4.99 -6.81 14.79
N ASP A 84 -5.26 -8.09 14.59
CA ASP A 84 -5.50 -8.68 13.26
C ASP A 84 -6.64 -7.97 12.52
N ARG A 85 -7.71 -7.61 13.22
CA ARG A 85 -8.80 -6.79 12.65
C ARG A 85 -8.31 -5.45 12.14
N LEU A 86 -7.47 -4.76 12.90
CA LEU A 86 -6.95 -3.45 12.51
C LEU A 86 -6.02 -3.59 11.30
N ILE A 87 -5.11 -4.57 11.32
CA ILE A 87 -4.21 -4.88 10.20
C ILE A 87 -5.03 -5.19 8.94
N PHE A 88 -6.06 -6.03 9.05
CA PHE A 88 -6.97 -6.29 7.96
C PHE A 88 -7.59 -4.99 7.39
N LEU A 89 -8.13 -4.13 8.24
CA LEU A 89 -8.81 -2.90 7.83
C LEU A 89 -7.86 -1.93 7.12
N ILE A 90 -6.70 -1.63 7.71
CA ILE A 90 -5.74 -0.69 7.13
C ILE A 90 -5.16 -1.24 5.82
N THR A 91 -4.86 -2.55 5.77
CA THR A 91 -4.28 -3.18 4.60
C THR A 91 -5.28 -3.21 3.45
N ARG A 92 -6.55 -3.53 3.74
CA ARG A 92 -7.63 -3.54 2.75
C ARG A 92 -7.85 -2.14 2.16
N LEU A 93 -7.92 -1.11 3.00
CA LEU A 93 -8.09 0.28 2.55
C LEU A 93 -6.90 0.77 1.73
N ALA A 94 -5.67 0.48 2.18
CA ALA A 94 -4.47 0.81 1.42
C ALA A 94 -4.43 0.08 0.06
N ALA A 95 -4.85 -1.19 0.00
CA ALA A 95 -4.95 -1.93 -1.25
C ALA A 95 -5.99 -1.34 -2.21
N LEU A 96 -7.16 -0.93 -1.70
CA LEU A 96 -8.18 -0.25 -2.51
C LEU A 96 -7.67 1.08 -3.06
N LEU A 97 -7.01 1.88 -2.21
CA LEU A 97 -6.41 3.14 -2.62
C LEU A 97 -5.30 2.90 -3.67
N TYR A 98 -4.49 1.86 -3.51
CA TYR A 98 -3.51 1.46 -4.52
C TYR A 98 -4.17 1.09 -5.85
N HIS A 99 -5.26 0.34 -5.84
CA HIS A 99 -6.02 0.02 -7.05
C HIS A 99 -6.48 1.30 -7.75
N ASP A 100 -7.03 2.27 -7.03
CA ASP A 100 -7.53 3.54 -7.60
C ASP A 100 -6.42 4.47 -8.11
N MET A 101 -5.18 4.29 -7.65
CA MET A 101 -4.03 5.09 -8.06
C MET A 101 -3.24 4.44 -9.20
N VAL A 102 -3.11 3.11 -9.20
CA VAL A 102 -2.16 2.39 -10.07
C VAL A 102 -2.87 1.45 -11.05
N ILE A 103 -3.79 0.62 -10.57
CA ILE A 103 -4.40 -0.45 -11.40
C ILE A 103 -5.54 0.09 -12.27
N PHE A 104 -6.38 0.93 -11.68
CA PHE A 104 -7.48 1.62 -12.32
C PHE A 104 -7.38 3.12 -12.01
N PRO A 105 -6.36 3.83 -12.53
CA PRO A 105 -6.16 5.24 -12.23
C PRO A 105 -7.46 6.04 -12.43
N GLN A 106 -8.06 6.47 -11.32
CA GLN A 106 -9.26 7.31 -11.34
C GLN A 106 -8.85 8.78 -11.38
N VAL A 107 -9.67 9.59 -12.05
CA VAL A 107 -9.56 11.05 -11.97
C VAL A 107 -9.77 11.52 -10.53
N ASP A 108 -8.98 12.51 -10.12
CA ASP A 108 -8.98 13.01 -8.73
C ASP A 108 -10.31 13.66 -8.32
N THR A 109 -11.15 14.02 -9.29
CA THR A 109 -12.48 14.61 -9.08
C THR A 109 -13.54 13.61 -8.60
N SER A 110 -13.24 12.30 -8.58
CA SER A 110 -14.19 11.26 -8.16
C SER A 110 -14.53 11.30 -6.66
N GLY A 111 -13.72 11.95 -5.83
CA GLY A 111 -13.88 11.97 -4.37
C GLY A 111 -13.61 10.62 -3.67
N ILE A 112 -13.27 9.57 -4.43
CA ILE A 112 -13.03 8.22 -3.89
C ILE A 112 -11.74 8.19 -3.07
N LYS A 113 -10.61 8.66 -3.65
CA LYS A 113 -9.31 8.67 -2.98
C LYS A 113 -9.33 9.46 -1.66
N PRO A 114 -9.89 10.69 -1.59
CA PRO A 114 -10.04 11.42 -0.33
C PRO A 114 -10.79 10.65 0.75
N ARG A 115 -11.93 10.02 0.39
CA ARG A 115 -12.74 9.25 1.33
C ARG A 115 -11.99 8.02 1.87
N LEU A 116 -11.32 7.27 1.00
CA LEU A 116 -10.53 6.11 1.41
C LEU A 116 -9.34 6.52 2.29
N ALA A 117 -8.65 7.60 1.94
CA ALA A 117 -7.55 8.14 2.73
C ALA A 117 -8.02 8.62 4.11
N GLU A 118 -9.19 9.25 4.21
CA GLU A 118 -9.79 9.64 5.48
C GLU A 118 -10.13 8.44 6.37
N GLN A 119 -10.75 7.40 5.81
CA GLN A 119 -11.01 6.16 6.54
C GLN A 119 -9.72 5.48 7.02
N LEU A 120 -8.70 5.46 6.15
CA LEU A 120 -7.39 4.91 6.50
C LEU A 120 -6.74 5.69 7.65
N ARG A 121 -6.77 7.03 7.59
CA ARG A 121 -6.26 7.90 8.67
C ARG A 121 -6.99 7.62 9.98
N HIS A 122 -8.32 7.55 9.95
CA HIS A 122 -9.13 7.26 11.12
C HIS A 122 -8.71 5.94 11.79
N HIS A 123 -8.53 4.86 11.03
CA HIS A 123 -8.06 3.59 11.60
C HIS A 123 -6.62 3.66 12.13
N LEU A 124 -5.71 4.33 11.43
CA LEU A 124 -4.32 4.51 11.87
C LEU A 124 -4.16 5.46 13.07
N THR A 125 -5.18 6.26 13.39
CA THR A 125 -5.18 7.22 14.52
C THR A 125 -5.97 6.69 15.70
N GLU A 126 -7.28 6.48 15.53
CA GLU A 126 -8.22 6.29 16.63
C GLU A 126 -8.27 4.86 17.15
N ARG A 127 -8.08 3.88 16.26
CA ARG A 127 -8.09 2.45 16.62
C ARG A 127 -6.70 1.88 16.87
N SER A 128 -5.68 2.72 16.77
CA SER A 128 -4.29 2.32 16.73
C SER A 128 -3.41 2.91 17.85
N PRO A 129 -3.87 3.11 19.09
CA PRO A 129 -2.96 3.42 20.18
C PRO A 129 -2.01 2.25 20.50
N THR A 130 -2.19 1.07 19.90
CA THR A 130 -1.26 -0.07 20.02
C THR A 130 -0.27 -0.18 18.86
N LEU A 131 -0.54 0.37 17.68
CA LEU A 131 0.52 0.63 16.67
C LEU A 131 1.22 1.97 16.93
N VAL A 132 1.46 2.29 18.21
CA VAL A 132 2.39 3.37 18.59
C VAL A 132 3.68 3.15 17.81
N PRO A 133 4.37 4.23 17.38
CA PRO A 133 5.82 4.23 17.27
C PRO A 133 6.52 3.23 18.23
N GLY A 134 6.79 2.01 17.76
CA GLY A 134 7.42 0.95 18.55
C GLY A 134 6.53 -0.11 19.26
N ALA A 135 5.20 0.03 19.39
CA ALA A 135 4.37 -0.87 20.23
C ALA A 135 3.53 -1.95 19.49
N GLY A 136 3.61 -2.06 18.17
CA GLY A 136 2.96 -3.13 17.40
C GLY A 136 3.83 -4.40 17.27
N GLN A 137 3.23 -5.50 16.80
CA GLN A 137 4.01 -6.65 16.34
C GLN A 137 5.07 -6.17 15.34
N HIS A 138 6.33 -6.49 15.60
CA HIS A 138 7.47 -5.97 14.85
C HIS A 138 7.33 -6.21 13.34
N GLU A 139 6.68 -7.30 12.97
CA GLU A 139 6.47 -7.76 11.60
C GLU A 139 5.50 -6.88 10.77
N TYR A 140 4.55 -6.19 11.39
CA TYR A 140 3.61 -5.31 10.67
C TYR A 140 4.06 -3.85 10.56
N ARG A 141 5.16 -3.46 11.19
CA ARG A 141 5.64 -2.07 11.17
C ARG A 141 5.90 -1.59 9.73
N GLY A 142 6.49 -2.44 8.89
CA GLY A 142 6.71 -2.14 7.47
C GLY A 142 5.40 -1.97 6.69
N LEU A 143 4.39 -2.79 6.98
CA LEU A 143 3.08 -2.73 6.33
C LEU A 143 2.37 -1.42 6.67
N VAL A 144 2.49 -0.98 7.91
CA VAL A 144 1.94 0.29 8.37
C VAL A 144 2.60 1.47 7.66
N VAL A 145 3.92 1.44 7.48
CA VAL A 145 4.66 2.45 6.70
C VAL A 145 4.23 2.42 5.23
N TRP A 146 4.03 1.23 4.65
CA TRP A 146 3.50 1.11 3.29
C TRP A 146 2.07 1.69 3.17
N ALA A 147 1.20 1.42 4.14
CA ALA A 147 -0.15 1.99 4.16
C ALA A 147 -0.11 3.52 4.29
N LEU A 148 0.81 4.06 5.10
CA LEU A 148 1.02 5.51 5.20
C LEU A 148 1.50 6.11 3.87
N LEU A 149 2.43 5.46 3.16
CA LEU A 149 2.88 5.90 1.84
C LEU A 149 1.72 5.98 0.85
N VAL A 150 0.94 4.90 0.77
CA VAL A 150 -0.25 4.83 -0.10
C VAL A 150 -1.25 5.93 0.30
N GLY A 151 -1.44 6.15 1.60
CA GLY A 151 -2.22 7.26 2.14
C GLY A 151 -1.68 8.64 1.72
N SER A 152 -0.37 8.90 1.82
CA SER A 152 0.26 10.17 1.41
C SER A 152 0.01 10.48 -0.07
N ILE A 153 0.14 9.47 -0.94
CA ILE A 153 -0.09 9.64 -2.38
C ILE A 153 -1.58 9.85 -2.65
N GLY A 154 -2.46 9.02 -2.08
CA GLY A 154 -3.91 9.12 -2.31
C GLY A 154 -4.56 10.36 -1.69
N SER A 155 -3.86 11.02 -0.77
CA SER A 155 -4.31 12.25 -0.09
C SER A 155 -3.71 13.53 -0.67
N THR A 156 -3.01 13.47 -1.82
CA THR A 156 -2.24 14.60 -2.42
C THR A 156 -2.96 15.95 -2.39
N TRP A 157 -4.25 16.00 -2.71
CA TRP A 157 -5.04 17.24 -2.76
C TRP A 157 -5.99 17.43 -1.57
N THR A 158 -5.67 16.80 -0.44
CA THR A 158 -6.52 16.80 0.75
C THR A 158 -5.76 17.31 1.96
N ARG A 159 -6.51 17.81 2.95
CA ARG A 159 -5.94 18.24 4.24
C ARG A 159 -5.28 17.10 5.02
N ASN A 160 -5.58 15.85 4.68
CA ASN A 160 -5.00 14.68 5.35
C ASN A 160 -3.54 14.43 4.92
N ARG A 161 -3.05 15.03 3.82
CA ARG A 161 -1.70 14.78 3.28
C ARG A 161 -0.62 15.02 4.31
N THR A 162 -0.64 16.19 4.96
CA THR A 162 0.38 16.60 5.93
C THR A 162 0.51 15.59 7.06
N TRP A 163 -0.63 15.10 7.57
CA TRP A 163 -0.63 14.07 8.61
C TRP A 163 -0.01 12.75 8.13
N PHE A 164 -0.36 12.31 6.92
CA PHE A 164 0.20 11.08 6.35
C PHE A 164 1.72 11.18 6.15
N VAL A 165 2.19 12.31 5.62
CA VAL A 165 3.61 12.60 5.37
C VAL A 165 4.40 12.63 6.69
N GLU A 166 3.89 13.33 7.70
CA GLU A 166 4.52 13.39 9.02
C GLU A 166 4.64 11.99 9.65
N GLN A 167 3.54 11.22 9.65
CA GLN A 167 3.54 9.86 10.18
C GLN A 167 4.42 8.91 9.37
N LEU A 168 4.46 9.07 8.04
CA LEU A 168 5.31 8.28 7.15
C LEU A 168 6.78 8.47 7.54
N HIS A 169 7.22 9.71 7.68
CA HIS A 169 8.61 10.03 7.98
C HIS A 169 8.99 9.54 9.39
N ARG A 170 8.18 9.88 10.40
CA ARG A 170 8.40 9.45 11.79
C ARG A 170 8.48 7.93 11.93
N ARG A 171 7.60 7.18 11.25
CA ARG A 171 7.59 5.70 11.34
C ARG A 171 8.68 5.07 10.49
N SER A 172 9.13 5.72 9.41
CA SER A 172 10.28 5.27 8.62
C SER A 172 11.57 5.37 9.41
N GLN A 173 11.79 6.45 10.15
CA GLN A 173 12.95 6.60 11.05
C GLN A 173 12.99 5.51 12.13
N LEU A 174 11.85 5.11 12.67
CA LEU A 174 11.76 4.02 13.65
C LEU A 174 12.04 2.63 13.07
N LEU A 175 12.00 2.49 11.74
CA LEU A 175 12.47 1.32 11.02
C LEU A 175 13.95 1.42 10.63
N GLY A 176 14.62 2.53 10.94
CA GLY A 176 16.00 2.79 10.51
C GLY A 176 16.13 3.06 9.01
N LEU A 177 15.08 3.60 8.38
CA LEU A 177 15.11 4.01 6.98
C LEU A 177 15.54 5.48 6.94
N GLU A 178 16.80 5.74 6.60
CA GLU A 178 17.40 7.08 6.65
C GLU A 178 17.41 7.74 5.27
N THR A 179 17.46 6.94 4.21
CA THR A 179 17.47 7.44 2.83
C THR A 179 16.22 7.02 2.05
N PHE A 180 15.85 7.82 1.04
CA PHE A 180 14.78 7.43 0.12
C PHE A 180 15.08 6.11 -0.61
N ALA A 181 16.36 5.80 -0.87
CA ALA A 181 16.76 4.55 -1.52
C ALA A 181 16.46 3.32 -0.65
N GLU A 182 16.76 3.39 0.66
CA GLU A 182 16.41 2.36 1.64
C GLU A 182 14.90 2.23 1.80
N PHE A 183 14.22 3.38 1.92
CA PHE A 183 12.77 3.45 1.99
C PHE A 183 12.13 2.77 0.78
N LYS A 184 12.52 3.15 -0.44
CA LYS A 184 12.03 2.55 -1.69
C LYS A 184 12.30 1.06 -1.71
N THR A 185 13.53 0.63 -1.41
CA THR A 185 13.90 -0.79 -1.37
C THR A 185 13.04 -1.60 -0.41
N SER A 186 12.70 -1.03 0.75
CA SER A 186 11.82 -1.65 1.74
C SER A 186 10.37 -1.70 1.25
N MET A 187 9.85 -0.58 0.73
CA MET A 187 8.45 -0.45 0.29
C MET A 187 8.15 -1.23 -0.99
N SER A 188 9.13 -1.42 -1.88
CA SER A 188 8.98 -2.21 -3.12
C SER A 188 8.70 -3.69 -2.88
N LYS A 189 8.93 -4.20 -1.66
CA LYS A 189 8.55 -5.58 -1.27
C LYS A 189 7.03 -5.74 -1.05
N TYR A 190 6.28 -4.63 -0.93
CA TYR A 190 4.82 -4.60 -0.86
C TYR A 190 4.22 -4.39 -2.26
N LEU A 191 3.26 -3.49 -2.43
CA LEU A 191 2.78 -3.05 -3.74
C LEU A 191 3.49 -1.75 -4.13
N TRP A 192 4.20 -1.77 -5.26
CA TRP A 192 4.93 -0.64 -5.81
C TRP A 192 4.87 -0.66 -7.34
N SER A 193 4.73 0.49 -7.97
CA SER A 193 4.85 0.64 -9.42
C SER A 193 5.78 1.82 -9.68
N GLU A 194 6.48 1.83 -10.83
CA GLU A 194 7.35 2.95 -11.22
C GLU A 194 6.61 4.29 -11.23
N ASN A 195 5.31 4.29 -11.55
CA ASN A 195 4.44 5.48 -11.50
C ASN A 195 4.30 6.07 -10.08
N MET A 196 4.70 5.34 -9.04
CA MET A 196 4.74 5.84 -7.66
C MET A 196 6.07 6.49 -7.30
N ASP A 197 7.12 6.37 -8.10
CA ASP A 197 8.47 6.86 -7.76
C ASP A 197 8.46 8.36 -7.45
N GLU A 198 7.91 9.18 -8.35
CA GLU A 198 7.85 10.63 -8.15
C GLU A 198 6.91 11.04 -7.00
N PRO A 199 5.65 10.55 -6.91
CA PRO A 199 4.79 10.86 -5.77
C PRO A 199 5.36 10.40 -4.41
N ALA A 200 6.05 9.26 -4.38
CA ALA A 200 6.68 8.75 -3.17
C ALA A 200 7.89 9.59 -2.75
N LEU A 201 8.74 9.96 -3.71
CA LEU A 201 9.88 10.86 -3.46
C LEU A 201 9.38 12.20 -2.92
N ARG A 202 8.34 12.76 -3.53
CA ARG A 202 7.73 14.02 -3.07
C ARG A 202 7.21 13.92 -1.63
N ALA A 203 6.49 12.84 -1.30
CA ALA A 203 6.02 12.60 0.06
C ALA A 203 7.18 12.43 1.05
N TRP A 204 8.28 11.80 0.64
CA TRP A 204 9.49 11.65 1.45
C TRP A 204 10.14 13.01 1.74
N THR A 205 10.41 13.79 0.69
CA THR A 205 11.07 15.10 0.80
C THR A 205 10.24 16.13 1.58
N GLU A 206 8.91 16.07 1.47
CA GLU A 206 8.02 16.91 2.27
C GLU A 206 8.15 16.59 3.78
N GLY A 207 8.30 15.31 4.13
CA GLY A 207 8.50 14.88 5.52
C GLY A 207 9.86 15.33 6.08
N GLU A 208 10.92 15.22 5.27
CA GLU A 208 12.25 15.73 5.64
C GLU A 208 12.24 17.24 5.88
N ALA A 209 11.61 18.01 4.98
CA ALA A 209 11.52 19.47 5.11
C ALA A 209 10.74 19.88 6.37
N ALA A 210 9.62 19.22 6.66
CA ALA A 210 8.80 19.50 7.84
C ALA A 210 9.54 19.24 9.17
N MET A 211 10.40 18.21 9.20
CA MET A 211 11.23 17.92 10.37
C MET A 211 12.33 18.96 10.56
N LEU A 212 13.01 19.37 9.48
CA LEU A 212 14.04 20.40 9.56
C LEU A 212 13.49 21.74 10.06
N SER A 213 12.32 22.17 9.57
CA SER A 213 11.67 23.40 10.07
C SER A 213 11.35 23.33 11.57
N SER A 214 11.02 22.14 12.10
CA SER A 214 10.73 21.99 13.53
C SER A 214 11.96 22.14 14.43
N TYR A 215 13.17 22.00 13.87
CA TYR A 215 14.43 22.22 14.59
C TYR A 215 14.91 23.67 14.55
N GLU A 216 14.51 24.47 13.56
CA GLU A 216 14.89 25.89 13.48
C GLU A 216 14.04 26.80 14.39
N ASP A 217 12.83 26.37 14.72
CA ASP A 217 11.88 27.10 15.58
C ASP A 217 12.02 26.80 17.09
N GLY A 218 12.94 25.90 17.49
CA GLY A 218 13.15 25.46 18.88
C GLY A 218 14.46 25.93 19.49
#